data_AF-A0A6P1M856-F1
#
_entry.id   AF-A0A6P1M856-F1
#
_cell.length_a   1.000
_cell.length_b   1.000
_cell.length_c   1.000
_cell.angle_alpha   90.00
_cell.angle_beta   90.00
_cell.angle_gamma   90.00
#
_symmetry.space_group_name_H-M   'P 1'
#
loop_
_entity.id
_entity.type
_entity.pdbx_description
1 polymer ?
#
loop_
_entity_poly.entity_id
_entity_poly.type
_entity_poly.pdbx_seq_one_letter_code
_entity_poly.pdbx_strand_id
1 'polypeptide(L)'
;MIQKDIKDYLITALTMACLLGQIGRGAVIAPSNPTVTTHSITYNNITLGITSYGGGAINQIIVGGTDLMGPNADMYGRMGQSSIRDRLHSDRYNPTQAGFNETLGTPSTIIANSSVMAIQSRPCALWHGDGLYDFTRWENIGADPYTNDNGNSDTDPIDEENLPGKQDAEVKSEFDYWGRYERVQGITYDIPIFRHMFTYSLVRGPSGECFRQFGPGATVLDPVNGSVTDISNTNPSGSHPDLTYYLSNISCSMAVRFDTDRSPFTVTRWIDNNGNWQMADRSGNWLNVVNVYNNQTLRNRTADDYGTGLESYGTPGKRLLILAQNQDIGGNKMAIGCYYPASGFNNTCIVGRNRSTGAVLYTDDRVYGAELRDSLRTSTLEWFGARFVATGMLHLVTLESLNAYEEFRGDVYFLFGNPTQIRQVCENDLWGL
;
A
#
# COMPACT_ATOMS: atom_id res chain seq x y z
N MET A 1 17.29 -0.17 26.00
CA MET A 1 16.68 0.08 24.68
C MET A 1 16.19 -1.18 23.96
N ILE A 2 16.01 -2.33 24.63
CA ILE A 2 15.46 -3.57 24.03
C ILE A 2 14.02 -3.86 24.50
N GLN A 3 13.51 -3.11 25.49
CA GLN A 3 12.19 -3.34 26.09
C GLN A 3 11.01 -2.65 25.38
N LYS A 4 11.25 -1.72 24.45
CA LYS A 4 10.17 -1.00 23.74
C LYS A 4 9.59 -1.87 22.61
N ASP A 5 10.46 -2.56 21.86
CA ASP A 5 10.05 -3.45 20.75
C ASP A 5 9.31 -4.72 21.21
N ILE A 6 9.60 -5.22 22.41
CA ILE A 6 8.94 -6.42 22.96
C ILE A 6 7.48 -6.12 23.36
N LYS A 7 7.16 -4.89 23.79
CA LYS A 7 5.78 -4.50 24.12
C LYS A 7 4.90 -4.35 22.87
N ASP A 8 5.46 -3.81 21.79
CA ASP A 8 4.76 -3.73 20.50
C ASP A 8 4.55 -5.12 19.89
N TYR A 9 5.49 -6.05 20.10
CA TYR A 9 5.34 -7.46 19.71
C TYR A 9 4.28 -8.20 20.54
N LEU A 10 4.18 -7.96 21.85
CA LEU A 10 3.19 -8.58 22.73
C LEU A 10 1.76 -8.07 22.47
N ILE A 11 1.59 -6.81 22.08
CA ILE A 11 0.29 -6.28 21.65
C ILE A 11 -0.09 -6.84 20.28
N THR A 12 0.88 -7.02 19.37
CA THR A 12 0.66 -7.71 18.08
C THR A 12 0.26 -9.17 18.30
N ALA A 13 0.89 -9.86 19.25
CA ALA A 13 0.56 -11.25 19.61
C ALA A 13 -0.80 -11.40 20.31
N LEU A 14 -1.19 -10.47 21.21
CA LEU A 14 -2.53 -10.49 21.82
C LEU A 14 -3.63 -10.11 20.81
N THR A 15 -3.33 -9.28 19.83
CA THR A 15 -4.28 -8.99 18.72
C THR A 15 -4.39 -10.20 17.78
N MET A 16 -3.29 -10.95 17.56
CA MET A 16 -3.31 -12.18 16.78
C MET A 16 -4.01 -13.36 17.46
N ALA A 17 -4.02 -13.43 18.79
CA ALA A 17 -4.84 -14.42 19.50
C ALA A 17 -6.36 -14.18 19.30
N CYS A 18 -6.78 -12.93 19.02
CA CYS A 18 -8.12 -12.64 18.54
C CYS A 18 -8.31 -12.90 17.02
N LEU A 19 -7.25 -12.91 16.20
CA LEU A 19 -7.32 -13.24 14.76
C LEU A 19 -7.71 -14.71 14.51
N LEU A 20 -7.29 -15.65 15.37
CA LEU A 20 -7.66 -17.06 15.20
C LEU A 20 -9.13 -17.35 15.59
N GLY A 21 -9.80 -16.39 16.26
CA GLY A 21 -11.18 -16.52 16.76
C GLY A 21 -12.26 -15.81 15.96
N GLN A 22 -11.92 -15.08 14.88
CA GLN A 22 -12.91 -14.40 14.02
C GLN A 22 -12.65 -14.63 12.53
N ILE A 23 -12.50 -15.89 12.14
CA ILE A 23 -12.78 -16.31 10.75
C ILE A 23 -14.31 -16.28 10.55
N GLY A 24 -14.90 -15.07 10.58
CA GLY A 24 -16.11 -14.74 9.85
C GLY A 24 -15.65 -13.83 8.71
N ARG A 25 -15.51 -14.33 7.48
CA ARG A 25 -16.58 -14.36 6.47
C ARG A 25 -17.40 -13.05 6.38
N GLY A 26 -16.79 -11.90 6.64
CA GLY A 26 -17.38 -10.61 6.26
C GLY A 26 -17.35 -10.42 4.74
N ALA A 27 -18.28 -9.63 4.21
CA ALA A 27 -18.23 -9.18 2.82
C ALA A 27 -16.95 -8.37 2.58
N VAL A 28 -16.31 -8.56 1.43
CA VAL A 28 -15.18 -7.74 0.96
C VAL A 28 -15.62 -6.49 0.23
N ILE A 29 -16.89 -6.42 -0.16
CA ILE A 29 -17.49 -5.26 -0.79
C ILE A 29 -18.87 -4.97 -0.22
N ALA A 30 -19.18 -3.69 -0.03
CA ALA A 30 -20.52 -3.23 0.28
C ALA A 30 -20.74 -1.82 -0.28
N PRO A 31 -21.95 -1.48 -0.76
CA PRO A 31 -22.29 -0.11 -1.08
C PRO A 31 -22.15 0.78 0.14
N SER A 32 -21.38 1.86 0.00
CA SER A 32 -21.13 2.80 1.10
C SER A 32 -20.77 4.19 0.59
N ASN A 33 -20.83 5.17 1.48
CA ASN A 33 -20.45 6.54 1.15
C ASN A 33 -18.96 6.77 1.50
N PRO A 34 -18.06 6.94 0.50
CA PRO A 34 -16.62 7.12 0.73
C PRO A 34 -16.28 8.45 1.42
N THR A 35 -17.16 9.44 1.39
CA THR A 35 -16.96 10.76 2.03
C THR A 35 -17.14 10.73 3.55
N VAL A 36 -17.66 9.64 4.12
CA VAL A 36 -17.91 9.54 5.56
C VAL A 36 -16.65 9.08 6.29
N THR A 37 -15.97 10.02 6.95
CA THR A 37 -14.94 9.71 7.96
C THR A 37 -15.60 9.15 9.21
N THR A 38 -15.09 8.01 9.68
CA THR A 38 -15.69 7.28 10.81
C THR A 38 -14.82 7.35 12.07
N HIS A 39 -13.51 7.51 11.89
CA HIS A 39 -12.52 7.57 12.97
C HIS A 39 -11.48 8.61 12.61
N SER A 40 -10.92 9.28 13.62
CA SER A 40 -9.90 10.30 13.40
C SER A 40 -8.93 10.42 14.57
N ILE A 41 -7.72 10.86 14.26
CA ILE A 41 -6.69 11.19 15.23
C ILE A 41 -6.23 12.63 14.97
N THR A 42 -6.23 13.47 16.01
CA THR A 42 -5.79 14.87 15.92
C THR A 42 -4.53 15.15 16.73
N TYR A 43 -3.42 15.49 16.08
CA TYR A 43 -2.14 15.85 16.70
C TYR A 43 -1.74 17.27 16.29
N ASN A 44 -1.56 18.18 17.26
CA ASN A 44 -1.14 19.58 17.04
C ASN A 44 -1.89 20.28 15.89
N ASN A 45 -3.23 20.26 15.96
CA ASN A 45 -4.15 20.83 14.97
C ASN A 45 -4.14 20.19 13.58
N ILE A 46 -3.44 19.06 13.40
CA ILE A 46 -3.56 18.20 12.21
C ILE A 46 -4.48 17.04 12.54
N THR A 47 -5.49 16.81 11.71
CA THR A 47 -6.38 15.64 11.86
C THR A 47 -6.20 14.70 10.69
N LEU A 48 -5.94 13.42 10.99
CA LEU A 48 -5.97 12.33 10.03
C LEU A 48 -7.22 11.49 10.31
N GLY A 49 -8.10 11.39 9.33
CA GLY A 49 -9.35 10.63 9.41
C GLY A 49 -9.35 9.43 8.46
N ILE A 50 -10.00 8.35 8.90
CA ILE A 50 -10.18 7.12 8.12
C ILE A 50 -11.65 6.65 8.13
N THR A 51 -11.99 5.82 7.15
CA THR A 51 -13.33 5.26 7.01
C THR A 51 -13.37 3.74 7.20
N SER A 52 -14.20 3.25 8.13
CA SER A 52 -14.48 1.82 8.32
C SER A 52 -15.29 1.23 7.17
N TYR A 53 -15.83 2.06 6.28
CA TYR A 53 -16.53 1.60 5.09
C TYR A 53 -15.60 1.27 3.93
N GLY A 54 -14.36 1.80 3.95
CA GLY A 54 -13.34 1.61 2.90
C GLY A 54 -12.05 1.02 3.45
N GLY A 55 -12.16 0.00 4.30
CA GLY A 55 -11.02 -0.77 4.76
C GLY A 55 -10.05 0.01 5.65
N GLY A 56 -10.53 1.09 6.26
CA GLY A 56 -9.72 2.02 7.05
C GLY A 56 -8.83 2.93 6.21
N ALA A 57 -9.13 3.15 4.93
CA ALA A 57 -8.39 4.11 4.11
C ALA A 57 -8.59 5.55 4.62
N ILE A 58 -7.57 6.39 4.42
CA ILE A 58 -7.55 7.80 4.79
C ILE A 58 -8.45 8.56 3.83
N ASN A 59 -9.49 9.20 4.36
CA ASN A 59 -10.43 10.02 3.58
C ASN A 59 -10.57 11.44 4.16
N GLN A 60 -9.63 11.84 5.02
CA GLN A 60 -9.60 13.18 5.58
C GLN A 60 -8.20 13.51 6.08
N ILE A 61 -7.68 14.67 5.66
CA ILE A 61 -6.46 15.26 6.18
C ILE A 61 -6.72 16.74 6.39
N ILE A 62 -6.97 17.14 7.64
CA ILE A 62 -7.24 18.54 8.00
C ILE A 62 -5.95 19.22 8.42
N VAL A 63 -5.60 20.30 7.71
CA VAL A 63 -4.43 21.13 7.97
C VAL A 63 -4.87 22.58 8.06
N GLY A 64 -4.65 23.23 9.21
CA GLY A 64 -5.04 24.62 9.41
C GLY A 64 -6.56 24.88 9.30
N GLY A 65 -7.38 23.86 9.57
CA GLY A 65 -8.84 23.92 9.46
C GLY A 65 -9.40 23.55 8.09
N THR A 66 -8.55 23.31 7.09
CA THR A 66 -8.97 22.89 5.74
C THR A 66 -8.70 21.41 5.52
N ASP A 67 -9.71 20.67 5.04
CA ASP A 67 -9.54 19.29 4.59
C ASP A 67 -8.97 19.25 3.17
N LEU A 68 -7.84 18.58 3.01
CA LEU A 68 -7.09 18.50 1.76
C LEU A 68 -7.63 17.43 0.79
N MET A 69 -8.42 16.45 1.26
CA MET A 69 -8.82 15.30 0.44
C MET A 69 -9.98 15.65 -0.50
N GLY A 70 -11.14 16.09 -0.01
CA GLY A 70 -12.18 16.64 -0.88
C GLY A 70 -12.85 15.64 -1.82
N PRO A 71 -13.92 16.03 -2.54
CA PRO A 71 -14.79 15.10 -3.24
C PRO A 71 -14.13 14.28 -4.36
N ASN A 72 -13.03 14.74 -4.98
CA ASN A 72 -12.37 13.92 -6.02
C ASN A 72 -11.44 12.87 -5.41
N ALA A 73 -10.80 13.16 -4.27
CA ALA A 73 -9.98 12.21 -3.54
C ALA A 73 -10.81 11.29 -2.62
N ASP A 74 -11.95 11.74 -2.10
CA ASP A 74 -12.83 11.01 -1.18
C ASP A 74 -13.67 9.94 -1.89
N MET A 75 -13.01 9.11 -2.70
CA MET A 75 -13.57 7.96 -3.40
C MET A 75 -12.65 6.76 -3.16
N TYR A 76 -13.22 5.56 -3.04
CA TYR A 76 -12.39 4.36 -2.94
C TYR A 76 -11.54 4.23 -4.23
N GLY A 77 -10.32 3.71 -4.13
CA GLY A 77 -9.36 3.71 -5.25
C GLY A 77 -8.60 5.02 -5.44
N ARG A 78 -9.14 6.14 -4.93
CA ARG A 78 -8.58 7.49 -5.08
C ARG A 78 -8.08 8.07 -3.77
N MET A 79 -8.63 7.67 -2.63
CA MET A 79 -8.28 8.20 -1.32
C MET A 79 -6.92 7.70 -0.82
N GLY A 80 -6.59 7.98 0.44
CA GLY A 80 -5.32 7.60 1.01
C GLY A 80 -5.30 6.12 1.39
N GLN A 81 -4.71 5.31 0.52
CA GLN A 81 -4.83 3.85 0.61
C GLN A 81 -3.55 3.16 0.19
N SER A 82 -3.44 1.91 0.63
CA SER A 82 -2.46 0.99 0.08
C SER A 82 -3.07 0.03 -0.95
N SER A 83 -2.22 -0.49 -1.82
CA SER A 83 -2.53 -1.57 -2.76
C SER A 83 -1.30 -2.41 -3.01
N ILE A 84 -1.51 -3.70 -3.27
CA ILE A 84 -0.46 -4.61 -3.76
C ILE A 84 -0.81 -5.03 -5.19
N ARG A 85 0.17 -5.08 -6.07
CA ARG A 85 0.01 -5.45 -7.48
C ARG A 85 1.07 -6.45 -7.89
N ASP A 86 0.75 -7.19 -8.92
CA ASP A 86 1.62 -8.19 -9.52
C ASP A 86 1.77 -7.95 -11.03
N ARG A 87 3.02 -7.94 -11.48
CA ARG A 87 3.38 -7.69 -12.87
C ARG A 87 3.35 -8.93 -13.73
N LEU A 88 3.48 -10.12 -13.14
CA LEU A 88 3.20 -11.37 -13.86
C LEU A 88 1.78 -11.35 -14.46
N HIS A 89 0.88 -10.64 -13.80
CA HIS A 89 -0.49 -10.40 -14.18
C HIS A 89 -0.75 -8.98 -14.72
N SER A 90 0.24 -8.39 -15.40
CA SER A 90 0.14 -7.09 -16.09
C SER A 90 -0.31 -5.90 -15.21
N ASP A 91 0.04 -5.90 -13.92
CA ASP A 91 -0.43 -4.91 -12.93
C ASP A 91 -1.97 -4.84 -12.76
N ARG A 92 -2.70 -5.83 -13.30
CA ARG A 92 -4.18 -5.93 -13.25
C ARG A 92 -4.67 -6.57 -11.97
N TYR A 93 -3.99 -7.63 -11.51
CA TYR A 93 -4.21 -8.17 -10.18
C TYR A 93 -3.80 -7.12 -9.14
N ASN A 94 -4.80 -6.48 -8.52
CA ASN A 94 -4.63 -5.28 -7.71
C ASN A 94 -5.49 -5.31 -6.42
N PRO A 95 -5.19 -6.21 -5.47
CA PRO A 95 -5.81 -6.16 -4.14
C PRO A 95 -5.57 -4.81 -3.47
N THR A 96 -6.63 -4.22 -2.95
CA THR A 96 -6.55 -2.91 -2.30
C THR A 96 -7.17 -2.90 -0.91
N GLN A 97 -6.69 -1.94 -0.13
CA GLN A 97 -7.31 -1.58 1.13
C GLN A 97 -8.74 -1.02 0.94
N ALA A 98 -9.05 -0.22 -0.07
CA ALA A 98 -10.27 0.60 0.00
C ALA A 98 -11.57 -0.09 -0.44
N GLY A 99 -11.53 -1.03 -1.38
CA GLY A 99 -12.74 -1.64 -1.95
C GLY A 99 -12.58 -2.06 -3.40
N PHE A 100 -13.69 -2.31 -4.07
CA PHE A 100 -13.70 -2.77 -5.47
C PHE A 100 -13.79 -1.62 -6.47
N ASN A 101 -14.70 -0.68 -6.24
CA ASN A 101 -14.89 0.53 -7.05
C ASN A 101 -15.16 1.75 -6.17
N GLU A 102 -15.38 2.91 -6.78
CA GLU A 102 -15.47 4.21 -6.09
C GLU A 102 -16.57 4.29 -5.02
N THR A 103 -17.56 3.40 -5.06
CA THR A 103 -18.71 3.37 -4.14
C THR A 103 -18.92 2.02 -3.43
N LEU A 104 -18.17 0.98 -3.82
CA LEU A 104 -18.16 -0.32 -3.17
C LEU A 104 -16.90 -0.47 -2.32
N GLY A 105 -17.00 -0.06 -1.07
CA GLY A 105 -15.90 -0.12 -0.12
C GLY A 105 -15.78 -1.48 0.57
N THR A 106 -14.62 -1.79 1.15
CA THR A 106 -14.48 -2.97 2.02
C THR A 106 -14.81 -2.63 3.47
N PRO A 107 -15.87 -3.19 4.09
CA PRO A 107 -16.15 -2.98 5.50
C PRO A 107 -15.01 -3.45 6.41
N SER A 108 -14.70 -2.69 7.46
CA SER A 108 -13.67 -3.05 8.44
C SER A 108 -14.04 -2.68 9.87
N THR A 109 -13.47 -3.42 10.82
CA THR A 109 -13.51 -3.05 12.23
C THR A 109 -12.26 -2.25 12.58
N ILE A 110 -12.45 -1.10 13.22
CA ILE A 110 -11.37 -0.23 13.67
C ILE A 110 -11.37 -0.17 15.19
N ILE A 111 -10.23 -0.48 15.79
CA ILE A 111 -9.98 -0.30 17.22
C ILE A 111 -9.17 0.99 17.37
N ALA A 112 -9.78 2.02 17.94
CA ALA A 112 -9.19 3.35 18.05
C ALA A 112 -9.07 3.83 19.49
N ASN A 113 -8.06 4.65 19.74
CA ASN A 113 -7.94 5.51 20.91
C ASN A 113 -7.41 6.88 20.47
N SER A 114 -7.05 7.75 21.41
CA SER A 114 -6.56 9.08 21.08
C SER A 114 -5.32 9.05 20.18
N SER A 115 -4.44 8.06 20.27
CA SER A 115 -3.13 8.05 19.60
C SER A 115 -3.00 7.03 18.47
N VAL A 116 -3.94 6.09 18.36
CA VAL A 116 -3.83 4.95 17.44
C VAL A 116 -5.20 4.62 16.85
N MET A 117 -5.21 4.27 15.56
CA MET A 117 -6.33 3.64 14.85
C MET A 117 -5.81 2.36 14.21
N ALA A 118 -6.19 1.21 14.76
CA ALA A 118 -5.79 -0.10 14.27
C ALA A 118 -6.95 -0.77 13.53
N ILE A 119 -6.70 -1.18 12.29
CA ILE A 119 -7.64 -1.90 11.44
C ILE A 119 -7.45 -3.38 11.74
N GLN A 120 -8.52 -4.09 12.10
CA GLN A 120 -8.45 -5.53 12.28
C GLN A 120 -8.18 -6.22 10.93
N SER A 121 -7.46 -7.35 10.98
CA SER A 121 -7.18 -8.15 9.79
C SER A 121 -8.47 -8.56 9.11
N ARG A 122 -8.54 -8.38 7.80
CA ARG A 122 -9.74 -8.70 7.00
C ARG A 122 -9.39 -8.93 5.54
N PRO A 123 -10.24 -9.62 4.76
CA PRO A 123 -9.97 -9.87 3.35
C PRO A 123 -10.01 -8.61 2.47
N CYS A 124 -9.18 -8.56 1.44
CA CYS A 124 -9.15 -7.50 0.44
C CYS A 124 -10.01 -7.81 -0.78
N ALA A 125 -10.64 -6.78 -1.33
CA ALA A 125 -11.19 -6.81 -2.67
C ALA A 125 -10.10 -6.51 -3.70
N LEU A 126 -10.23 -7.05 -4.90
CA LEU A 126 -9.57 -6.51 -6.08
C LEU A 126 -10.20 -5.18 -6.44
N TRP A 127 -9.37 -4.18 -6.70
CA TRP A 127 -9.83 -2.96 -7.33
C TRP A 127 -9.98 -3.17 -8.83
N HIS A 128 -10.97 -2.54 -9.47
CA HIS A 128 -11.08 -2.52 -10.93
C HIS A 128 -9.88 -1.80 -11.57
N GLY A 129 -8.84 -2.57 -11.90
CA GLY A 129 -7.46 -2.08 -12.05
C GLY A 129 -7.23 -1.10 -13.18
N ASP A 130 -7.83 -1.38 -14.34
CA ASP A 130 -7.63 -0.68 -15.59
C ASP A 130 -8.92 -0.07 -16.16
N GLY A 131 -10.09 -0.48 -15.66
CA GLY A 131 -11.39 -0.13 -16.25
C GLY A 131 -11.59 -0.72 -17.65
N LEU A 132 -10.81 -1.74 -18.01
CA LEU A 132 -10.80 -2.36 -19.34
C LEU A 132 -10.92 -3.90 -19.30
N TYR A 133 -10.39 -4.56 -18.27
CA TYR A 133 -10.46 -6.01 -18.11
C TYR A 133 -11.60 -6.40 -17.20
N ASP A 134 -12.69 -6.89 -17.80
CA ASP A 134 -13.81 -7.42 -17.04
C ASP A 134 -13.52 -8.85 -16.57
N PHE A 135 -13.34 -8.95 -15.24
CA PHE A 135 -13.20 -10.20 -14.48
C PHE A 135 -14.40 -10.41 -13.54
N THR A 136 -15.49 -9.65 -13.75
CA THR A 136 -16.67 -9.70 -12.90
C THR A 136 -17.91 -10.07 -13.69
N ARG A 137 -18.28 -11.35 -13.66
CA ARG A 137 -19.52 -11.86 -14.26
C ARG A 137 -20.77 -11.44 -13.50
N TRP A 138 -20.68 -11.34 -12.17
CA TRP A 138 -21.84 -11.08 -11.33
C TRP A 138 -21.82 -9.66 -10.75
N GLU A 139 -22.90 -8.92 -10.96
CA GLU A 139 -23.04 -7.53 -10.46
C GLU A 139 -24.13 -7.38 -9.40
N ASN A 140 -24.31 -8.42 -8.57
CA ASN A 140 -25.44 -8.47 -7.64
C ASN A 140 -25.28 -7.58 -6.38
N ILE A 141 -24.11 -6.98 -6.15
CA ILE A 141 -23.84 -6.08 -5.00
C ILE A 141 -23.72 -4.63 -5.47
N GLY A 142 -23.03 -4.38 -6.58
CA GLY A 142 -23.03 -3.08 -7.23
C GLY A 142 -22.57 -3.18 -8.68
N ALA A 143 -22.81 -2.09 -9.41
CA ALA A 143 -22.61 -2.03 -10.84
C ALA A 143 -21.16 -2.32 -11.25
N ASP A 144 -21.02 -2.95 -12.42
CA ASP A 144 -19.74 -3.09 -13.08
C ASP A 144 -19.17 -1.73 -13.51
N PRO A 145 -17.93 -1.39 -13.09
CA PRO A 145 -17.22 -0.21 -13.59
C PRO A 145 -16.66 -0.34 -15.03
N TYR A 146 -16.72 -1.50 -15.69
CA TYR A 146 -16.22 -1.69 -17.06
C TYR A 146 -17.20 -1.18 -18.13
N THR A 147 -16.67 -0.68 -19.25
CA THR A 147 -17.49 -0.06 -20.31
C THR A 147 -17.85 -1.05 -21.41
N ASN A 148 -19.13 -1.12 -21.79
CA ASN A 148 -19.67 -1.81 -22.99
C ASN A 148 -19.46 -3.33 -23.07
N ASP A 149 -20.18 -4.13 -22.29
CA ASP A 149 -20.22 -5.59 -22.47
C ASP A 149 -21.63 -6.16 -22.78
N ASN A 150 -22.70 -5.37 -22.66
CA ASN A 150 -24.10 -5.85 -22.72
C ASN A 150 -24.47 -6.91 -21.66
N GLY A 151 -23.72 -6.97 -20.57
CA GLY A 151 -23.95 -7.82 -19.42
C GLY A 151 -23.63 -9.29 -19.69
N ASN A 152 -22.71 -9.82 -18.90
CA ASN A 152 -22.35 -11.25 -18.73
C ASN A 152 -21.23 -11.79 -19.64
N SER A 153 -20.33 -10.97 -20.17
CA SER A 153 -19.10 -11.50 -20.78
C SER A 153 -17.89 -11.16 -19.93
N ASP A 154 -17.65 -11.95 -18.88
CA ASP A 154 -16.33 -12.01 -18.28
C ASP A 154 -15.31 -12.50 -19.31
N THR A 155 -14.06 -12.09 -19.12
CA THR A 155 -12.97 -12.39 -20.06
C THR A 155 -11.93 -13.30 -19.46
N ASP A 156 -12.31 -14.00 -18.39
CA ASP A 156 -11.46 -14.86 -17.59
C ASP A 156 -11.85 -16.35 -17.73
N PRO A 157 -10.98 -17.29 -17.33
CA PRO A 157 -11.17 -18.73 -17.60
C PRO A 157 -11.97 -19.48 -16.52
N ILE A 158 -12.61 -18.80 -15.57
CA ILE A 158 -13.30 -19.42 -14.44
C ILE A 158 -14.79 -19.64 -14.74
N ASP A 159 -15.41 -20.60 -14.06
CA ASP A 159 -16.87 -20.79 -14.06
C ASP A 159 -17.43 -20.38 -12.69
N GLU A 160 -18.08 -19.23 -12.65
CA GLU A 160 -18.60 -18.62 -11.42
C GLU A 160 -20.03 -19.03 -11.07
N GLU A 161 -20.64 -19.98 -11.79
CA GLU A 161 -22.07 -20.29 -11.63
C GLU A 161 -22.43 -20.70 -10.19
N ASN A 162 -21.47 -21.32 -9.49
CA ASN A 162 -21.65 -21.85 -8.14
C ASN A 162 -20.97 -21.01 -7.05
N LEU A 163 -20.55 -19.77 -7.34
CA LEU A 163 -19.84 -18.97 -6.34
C LEU A 163 -20.74 -18.51 -5.19
N PRO A 164 -20.38 -18.82 -3.93
CA PRO A 164 -21.15 -18.38 -2.78
C PRO A 164 -21.02 -16.87 -2.60
N GLY A 165 -22.12 -16.14 -2.71
CA GLY A 165 -22.09 -14.67 -2.63
C GLY A 165 -21.63 -13.98 -3.91
N LYS A 166 -21.41 -14.73 -5.00
CA LYS A 166 -21.22 -14.25 -6.37
C LYS A 166 -20.15 -13.15 -6.44
N GLN A 167 -20.52 -11.90 -6.75
CA GLN A 167 -19.57 -10.78 -6.86
C GLN A 167 -18.60 -10.67 -5.67
N ASP A 168 -19.07 -10.92 -4.44
CA ASP A 168 -18.22 -10.88 -3.24
C ASP A 168 -17.14 -11.96 -3.22
N ALA A 169 -17.41 -13.15 -3.77
CA ALA A 169 -16.41 -14.22 -3.88
C ALA A 169 -15.44 -13.95 -5.04
N GLU A 170 -15.98 -13.51 -6.17
CA GLU A 170 -15.25 -13.21 -7.40
C GLU A 170 -14.16 -12.15 -7.18
N VAL A 171 -14.49 -11.06 -6.48
CA VAL A 171 -13.53 -9.97 -6.24
C VAL A 171 -12.67 -10.19 -4.99
N LYS A 172 -12.85 -11.29 -4.24
CA LYS A 172 -12.12 -11.55 -2.99
C LYS A 172 -10.74 -12.10 -3.28
N SER A 173 -9.76 -11.20 -3.27
CA SER A 173 -8.34 -11.55 -3.38
C SER A 173 -7.88 -12.52 -2.29
N GLU A 174 -6.69 -13.07 -2.46
CA GLU A 174 -6.07 -14.05 -1.58
C GLU A 174 -5.48 -13.42 -0.31
N PHE A 175 -5.51 -12.09 -0.25
CA PHE A 175 -4.87 -11.27 0.76
C PHE A 175 -5.80 -10.81 1.87
N ASP A 176 -5.38 -11.02 3.11
CA ASP A 176 -5.89 -10.23 4.22
C ASP A 176 -5.05 -8.98 4.41
N TYR A 177 -5.69 -7.87 4.71
CA TYR A 177 -5.07 -6.61 5.07
C TYR A 177 -5.19 -6.35 6.56
N TRP A 178 -4.07 -5.97 7.17
CA TRP A 178 -3.99 -5.34 8.47
C TRP A 178 -3.29 -3.99 8.34
N GLY A 179 -3.71 -3.01 9.15
CA GLY A 179 -3.06 -1.70 9.14
C GLY A 179 -3.21 -0.95 10.46
N ARG A 180 -2.31 0.00 10.70
CA ARG A 180 -2.33 0.86 11.87
C ARG A 180 -1.84 2.26 11.52
N TYR A 181 -2.62 3.27 11.88
CA TYR A 181 -2.21 4.67 11.90
C TYR A 181 -1.92 5.07 13.35
N GLU A 182 -0.76 5.66 13.59
CA GLU A 182 -0.39 6.09 14.94
C GLU A 182 0.32 7.44 14.98
N ARG A 183 0.08 8.20 16.05
CA ARG A 183 0.88 9.40 16.36
C ARG A 183 2.26 8.96 16.79
N VAL A 184 3.29 9.54 16.17
CA VAL A 184 4.67 9.38 16.64
C VAL A 184 4.96 10.47 17.66
N GLN A 185 5.33 10.09 18.88
CA GLN A 185 5.61 10.98 20.00
C GLN A 185 7.05 10.81 20.50
N GLY A 186 7.54 11.80 21.23
CA GLY A 186 8.87 11.75 21.86
C GLY A 186 10.03 12.01 20.88
N ILE A 187 9.73 12.73 19.79
CA ILE A 187 10.70 13.25 18.81
C ILE A 187 11.20 14.63 19.25
N THR A 188 12.36 15.04 18.74
CA THR A 188 13.07 16.26 19.18
C THR A 188 12.34 17.53 18.75
N TYR A 189 11.68 17.53 17.59
CA TYR A 189 10.90 18.68 17.11
C TYR A 189 9.40 18.40 17.17
N ASP A 190 8.65 19.32 17.78
CA ASP A 190 7.20 19.21 18.00
C ASP A 190 6.40 19.46 16.71
N ILE A 191 6.56 18.56 15.73
CA ILE A 191 5.70 18.51 14.55
C ILE A 191 4.79 17.28 14.61
N PRO A 192 3.52 17.40 14.16
CA PRO A 192 2.66 16.25 14.01
C PRO A 192 3.21 15.24 13.00
N ILE A 193 3.29 13.97 13.43
CA ILE A 193 3.74 12.85 12.61
C ILE A 193 2.77 11.68 12.79
N PHE A 194 2.37 11.11 11.67
CA PHE A 194 1.56 9.91 11.61
C PHE A 194 2.34 8.81 10.90
N ARG A 195 2.50 7.67 11.56
CA ARG A 195 3.03 6.46 10.93
C ARG A 195 1.87 5.61 10.45
N HIS A 196 1.95 5.12 9.22
CA HIS A 196 1.10 4.06 8.71
C HIS A 196 1.93 2.79 8.58
N MET A 197 1.56 1.78 9.35
CA MET A 197 2.09 0.42 9.23
C MET A 197 1.03 -0.45 8.56
N PHE A 198 1.43 -1.31 7.63
CA PHE A 198 0.48 -2.19 6.95
C PHE A 198 1.07 -3.57 6.65
N THR A 199 0.18 -4.53 6.45
CA THR A 199 0.52 -5.90 6.11
C THR A 199 -0.54 -6.48 5.17
N TYR A 200 -0.07 -7.15 4.11
CA TYR A 200 -0.84 -7.98 3.20
C TYR A 200 -0.44 -9.44 3.43
N SER A 201 -1.33 -10.22 4.03
CA SER A 201 -1.10 -11.64 4.35
C SER A 201 -1.72 -12.52 3.28
N LEU A 202 -0.91 -13.27 2.53
CA LEU A 202 -1.37 -14.20 1.50
C LEU A 202 -1.88 -15.48 2.16
N VAL A 203 -3.15 -15.53 2.56
CA VAL A 203 -3.67 -16.58 3.47
C VAL A 203 -4.66 -17.54 2.82
N ARG A 204 -5.20 -17.20 1.64
CA ARG A 204 -6.10 -18.06 0.88
C ARG A 204 -5.36 -18.79 -0.25
N GLY A 205 -5.63 -20.09 -0.37
CA GLY A 205 -4.96 -20.99 -1.31
C GLY A 205 -5.48 -20.87 -2.74
N PRO A 206 -5.05 -21.77 -3.65
CA PRO A 206 -5.29 -21.67 -5.10
C PRO A 206 -6.76 -21.87 -5.51
N SER A 207 -7.64 -22.22 -4.57
CA SER A 207 -9.09 -22.18 -4.78
C SER A 207 -9.69 -20.79 -4.57
N GLY A 208 -8.87 -19.78 -4.21
CA GLY A 208 -9.25 -18.39 -4.39
C GLY A 208 -9.46 -18.16 -5.87
N GLU A 209 -10.72 -17.99 -6.27
CA GLU A 209 -11.11 -17.82 -7.67
C GLU A 209 -10.42 -16.58 -8.26
N CYS A 210 -10.29 -15.54 -7.45
CA CYS A 210 -9.79 -14.23 -7.83
C CYS A 210 -8.43 -14.23 -8.56
N PHE A 211 -7.38 -14.84 -7.99
CA PHE A 211 -6.06 -14.88 -8.64
C PHE A 211 -6.07 -15.69 -9.95
N ARG A 212 -6.89 -16.74 -10.02
CA ARG A 212 -6.97 -17.60 -11.21
C ARG A 212 -7.53 -16.86 -12.43
N GLN A 213 -8.26 -15.76 -12.22
CA GLN A 213 -8.78 -14.91 -13.30
C GLN A 213 -7.65 -14.32 -14.14
N PHE A 214 -6.44 -14.22 -13.57
CA PHE A 214 -5.27 -13.64 -14.23
C PHE A 214 -4.24 -14.68 -14.68
N GLY A 215 -4.44 -15.96 -14.35
CA GLY A 215 -3.47 -17.03 -14.57
C GLY A 215 -3.42 -17.61 -16.01
N PRO A 216 -2.80 -18.78 -16.20
CA PRO A 216 -2.71 -19.43 -17.51
C PRO A 216 -4.10 -19.65 -18.13
N GLY A 217 -4.26 -19.16 -19.37
CA GLY A 217 -5.55 -19.16 -20.08
C GLY A 217 -6.23 -17.79 -20.08
N ALA A 218 -5.85 -16.88 -19.18
CA ALA A 218 -6.26 -15.48 -19.25
C ALA A 218 -5.50 -14.75 -20.36
N THR A 219 -6.16 -13.78 -21.00
CA THR A 219 -5.57 -12.97 -22.09
C THR A 219 -4.52 -11.96 -21.62
N VAL A 220 -4.28 -11.89 -20.30
CA VAL A 220 -3.59 -10.78 -19.62
C VAL A 220 -2.33 -11.19 -18.85
N LEU A 221 -1.93 -12.46 -18.95
CA LEU A 221 -0.67 -12.95 -18.38
C LEU A 221 0.52 -12.36 -19.17
N ASP A 222 1.43 -11.64 -18.50
CA ASP A 222 2.65 -11.07 -19.11
C ASP A 222 3.92 -11.69 -18.47
N PRO A 223 4.27 -12.91 -18.89
CA PRO A 223 5.45 -13.59 -18.36
C PRO A 223 6.76 -12.96 -18.85
N VAL A 224 6.74 -12.10 -19.87
CA VAL A 224 7.97 -11.50 -20.41
C VAL A 224 8.46 -10.40 -19.48
N ASN A 225 7.56 -9.54 -18.99
CA ASN A 225 7.95 -8.43 -18.12
C ASN A 225 7.75 -8.76 -16.63
N GLY A 226 6.79 -9.62 -16.31
CA GLY A 226 6.42 -9.94 -14.94
C GLY A 226 7.28 -10.99 -14.25
N SER A 227 8.05 -11.78 -15.01
CA SER A 227 8.79 -12.90 -14.42
C SER A 227 10.06 -12.46 -13.67
N VAL A 228 10.38 -13.18 -12.61
CA VAL A 228 11.62 -13.16 -11.85
C VAL A 228 12.29 -14.54 -11.84
N THR A 229 13.61 -14.53 -11.90
CA THR A 229 14.43 -15.76 -11.93
C THR A 229 14.47 -16.48 -10.58
N ASP A 230 14.38 -15.74 -9.48
CA ASP A 230 14.23 -16.29 -8.13
C ASP A 230 13.57 -15.25 -7.23
N ILE A 231 12.40 -15.61 -6.67
CA ILE A 231 11.64 -14.76 -5.76
C ILE A 231 12.40 -14.58 -4.45
N SER A 232 12.95 -15.65 -3.88
CA SER A 232 13.54 -15.61 -2.54
C SER A 232 14.90 -14.93 -2.55
N ASN A 233 15.22 -14.14 -1.53
CA ASN A 233 16.58 -13.64 -1.35
C ASN A 233 17.42 -14.63 -0.54
N THR A 234 16.97 -14.94 0.68
CA THR A 234 17.60 -15.89 1.59
C THR A 234 16.60 -16.93 2.10
N ASN A 235 15.34 -16.53 2.33
CA ASN A 235 14.32 -17.39 2.93
C ASN A 235 13.02 -17.44 2.11
N PRO A 236 12.31 -18.59 2.12
CA PRO A 236 12.77 -19.88 2.63
C PRO A 236 13.94 -20.42 1.80
N SER A 237 14.80 -21.24 2.40
CA SER A 237 15.99 -21.76 1.73
C SER A 237 15.64 -22.53 0.45
N GLY A 238 16.48 -22.39 -0.58
CA GLY A 238 16.29 -23.00 -1.90
C GLY A 238 16.18 -21.95 -2.99
N SER A 239 16.04 -22.40 -4.23
CA SER A 239 15.72 -21.51 -5.36
C SER A 239 14.24 -21.59 -5.66
N HIS A 240 13.61 -20.43 -5.82
CA HIS A 240 12.17 -20.32 -6.03
C HIS A 240 11.90 -19.51 -7.30
N PRO A 241 12.13 -20.11 -8.48
CA PRO A 241 11.80 -19.46 -9.75
C PRO A 241 10.28 -19.30 -9.86
N ASP A 242 9.88 -18.35 -10.71
CA ASP A 242 8.48 -18.05 -10.91
C ASP A 242 7.63 -19.22 -11.36
N LEU A 243 6.46 -19.30 -10.75
CA LEU A 243 5.39 -20.21 -11.10
C LEU A 243 4.15 -19.39 -11.39
N THR A 244 3.25 -19.95 -12.18
CA THR A 244 2.01 -19.28 -12.64
C THR A 244 1.04 -18.91 -11.52
N TYR A 245 1.31 -19.33 -10.30
CA TYR A 245 0.53 -19.05 -9.10
C TYR A 245 1.30 -18.22 -8.06
N TYR A 246 2.54 -17.83 -8.37
CA TYR A 246 3.30 -16.90 -7.54
C TYR A 246 2.92 -15.46 -7.87
N LEU A 247 3.14 -14.58 -6.91
CA LEU A 247 3.08 -13.15 -7.12
C LEU A 247 4.50 -12.66 -7.36
N SER A 248 4.79 -12.18 -8.55
CA SER A 248 6.16 -11.94 -8.99
C SER A 248 6.36 -10.51 -9.44
N ASN A 249 7.50 -9.91 -9.08
CA ASN A 249 7.74 -8.50 -9.38
C ASN A 249 6.60 -7.61 -8.80
N ILE A 250 6.38 -7.75 -7.49
CA ILE A 250 5.32 -7.07 -6.75
C ILE A 250 5.56 -5.57 -6.74
N SER A 251 4.51 -4.80 -7.04
CA SER A 251 4.46 -3.37 -6.77
C SER A 251 3.43 -3.09 -5.67
N CYS A 252 3.91 -2.70 -4.49
CA CYS A 252 3.05 -2.19 -3.44
C CYS A 252 3.07 -0.66 -3.49
N SER A 253 1.94 0.00 -3.23
CA SER A 253 1.89 1.46 -3.09
C SER A 253 1.16 1.82 -1.80
N MET A 254 1.58 2.90 -1.15
CA MET A 254 0.82 3.61 -0.13
C MET A 254 0.91 5.10 -0.42
N ALA A 255 -0.22 5.73 -0.67
CA ALA A 255 -0.25 7.14 -0.99
C ALA A 255 -1.52 7.79 -0.50
N VAL A 256 -1.40 9.08 -0.19
CA VAL A 256 -2.52 9.99 0.01
C VAL A 256 -2.76 10.78 -1.26
N ARG A 257 -3.99 11.26 -1.39
CA ARG A 257 -4.42 12.05 -2.52
C ARG A 257 -5.12 13.30 -2.05
N PHE A 258 -4.93 14.36 -2.81
CA PHE A 258 -5.48 15.67 -2.50
C PHE A 258 -6.23 16.18 -3.71
N ASP A 259 -7.32 16.88 -3.46
CA ASP A 259 -7.95 17.69 -4.48
C ASP A 259 -7.06 18.91 -4.78
N THR A 260 -6.75 19.14 -6.06
CA THR A 260 -5.80 20.18 -6.49
C THR A 260 -6.26 21.60 -6.13
N ASP A 261 -7.57 21.82 -6.01
CA ASP A 261 -8.16 23.11 -5.61
C ASP A 261 -8.14 23.34 -4.10
N ARG A 262 -7.87 22.30 -3.30
CA ARG A 262 -7.78 22.34 -1.83
C ARG A 262 -6.34 22.25 -1.33
N SER A 263 -5.48 21.56 -2.07
CA SER A 263 -4.06 21.41 -1.77
C SER A 263 -3.34 22.75 -1.92
N PRO A 264 -2.76 23.33 -0.84
CA PRO A 264 -2.05 24.60 -0.95
C PRO A 264 -0.61 24.42 -1.44
N PHE A 265 -0.19 23.20 -1.81
CA PHE A 265 1.19 22.86 -2.08
C PHE A 265 1.54 23.07 -3.56
N THR A 266 2.56 23.88 -3.82
CA THR A 266 2.97 24.26 -5.19
C THR A 266 4.37 23.80 -5.55
N VAL A 267 5.15 23.37 -4.56
CA VAL A 267 6.56 23.01 -4.71
C VAL A 267 6.81 21.62 -4.13
N THR A 268 7.54 20.81 -4.88
CA THR A 268 8.01 19.50 -4.46
C THR A 268 9.49 19.57 -4.15
N ARG A 269 9.90 18.99 -3.03
CA ARG A 269 11.26 19.10 -2.47
C ARG A 269 11.78 17.75 -2.02
N TRP A 270 13.08 17.55 -2.17
CA TRP A 270 13.75 16.35 -1.70
C TRP A 270 15.20 16.65 -1.33
N ILE A 271 15.84 15.65 -0.72
CA ILE A 271 17.24 15.70 -0.35
C ILE A 271 18.00 14.69 -1.20
N ASP A 272 18.99 15.18 -1.96
CA ASP A 272 19.88 14.31 -2.73
C ASP A 272 20.84 13.53 -1.81
N ASN A 273 21.61 12.61 -2.39
CA ASN A 273 22.58 11.81 -1.64
C ASN A 273 23.69 12.62 -0.95
N ASN A 274 23.96 13.84 -1.42
CA ASN A 274 24.96 14.72 -0.84
C ASN A 274 24.37 15.56 0.30
N GLY A 275 23.07 15.42 0.61
CA GLY A 275 22.38 16.18 1.63
C GLY A 275 21.92 17.57 1.17
N ASN A 276 21.98 17.87 -0.13
CA ASN A 276 21.53 19.15 -0.66
C ASN A 276 20.03 19.14 -0.92
N TRP A 277 19.43 20.32 -0.74
CA TRP A 277 18.04 20.55 -1.14
C TRP A 277 17.91 20.56 -2.65
N GLN A 278 16.92 19.83 -3.12
CA GLN A 278 16.45 19.86 -4.48
C GLN A 278 14.98 20.26 -4.49
N MET A 279 14.55 20.99 -5.53
CA MET A 279 13.21 21.55 -5.63
C MET A 279 12.72 21.55 -7.08
N ALA A 280 11.42 21.36 -7.26
CA ALA A 280 10.74 21.49 -8.54
C ALA A 280 9.36 22.11 -8.33
N ASP A 281 8.97 23.02 -9.22
CA ASP A 281 7.59 23.51 -9.28
C ASP A 281 6.67 22.42 -9.83
N ARG A 282 5.45 22.33 -9.29
CA ARG A 282 4.46 21.32 -9.69
C ARG A 282 3.78 21.76 -10.98
N SER A 283 4.46 21.56 -12.12
CA SER A 283 4.04 22.04 -13.45
C SER A 283 3.31 21.00 -14.32
N GLY A 284 2.65 19.99 -13.73
CA GLY A 284 1.82 19.05 -14.49
C GLY A 284 2.47 17.70 -14.82
N ASN A 285 3.78 17.57 -14.68
CA ASN A 285 4.50 16.33 -15.02
C ASN A 285 4.67 15.40 -13.82
N TRP A 286 4.89 14.12 -14.12
CA TRP A 286 5.22 13.10 -13.12
C TRP A 286 6.61 13.39 -12.58
N LEU A 287 6.72 13.67 -11.29
CA LEU A 287 7.98 13.84 -10.62
C LEU A 287 8.25 12.58 -9.80
N ASN A 288 9.05 11.67 -10.36
CA ASN A 288 9.70 10.62 -9.59
C ASN A 288 10.89 11.28 -8.90
N VAL A 289 10.78 11.49 -7.60
CA VAL A 289 11.67 12.45 -6.93
C VAL A 289 12.78 11.75 -6.16
N VAL A 290 12.46 10.62 -5.51
CA VAL A 290 13.43 9.90 -4.69
C VAL A 290 13.31 8.42 -4.96
N ASN A 291 14.37 7.83 -5.51
CA ASN A 291 14.54 6.38 -5.53
C ASN A 291 15.41 5.94 -4.36
N VAL A 292 15.10 4.76 -3.84
CA VAL A 292 15.80 4.11 -2.74
C VAL A 292 16.04 2.68 -3.15
N TYR A 293 17.28 2.33 -3.48
CA TYR A 293 17.65 0.93 -3.74
C TYR A 293 18.07 0.27 -2.43
N ASN A 294 17.40 -0.83 -2.10
CA ASN A 294 17.81 -1.69 -0.99
C ASN A 294 18.83 -2.71 -1.47
N ASN A 295 18.57 -3.39 -2.59
CA ASN A 295 19.47 -4.43 -3.12
C ASN A 295 19.42 -4.52 -4.65
N GLN A 296 20.45 -4.00 -5.32
CA GLN A 296 20.56 -4.02 -6.80
C GLN A 296 20.66 -5.45 -7.36
N THR A 297 21.20 -6.41 -6.58
CA THR A 297 21.32 -7.81 -7.06
C THR A 297 19.98 -8.50 -7.20
N LEU A 298 18.97 -8.08 -6.43
CA LEU A 298 17.60 -8.55 -6.57
C LEU A 298 16.94 -7.98 -7.83
N ARG A 299 17.23 -6.73 -8.20
CA ARG A 299 16.72 -6.12 -9.43
C ARG A 299 17.18 -6.89 -10.67
N ASN A 300 18.42 -7.38 -10.70
CA ASN A 300 18.94 -8.16 -11.82
C ASN A 300 18.21 -9.50 -12.05
N ARG A 301 17.29 -9.88 -11.15
CA ARG A 301 16.49 -11.10 -11.26
C ARG A 301 15.18 -10.88 -12.01
N THR A 302 14.75 -9.64 -12.21
CA THR A 302 13.49 -9.30 -12.88
C THR A 302 13.70 -9.18 -14.39
N ALA A 303 12.77 -9.67 -15.19
CA ALA A 303 12.83 -9.56 -16.65
C ALA A 303 12.50 -8.15 -17.15
N ASP A 304 11.60 -7.45 -16.45
CA ASP A 304 11.39 -6.02 -16.66
C ASP A 304 12.48 -5.20 -15.99
N ASP A 305 13.09 -4.34 -16.80
CA ASP A 305 13.80 -3.16 -16.34
C ASP A 305 12.70 -2.15 -16.00
N TYR A 306 12.27 -2.07 -14.73
CA TYR A 306 11.21 -1.17 -14.21
C TYR A 306 11.47 0.28 -14.67
N GLY A 307 11.17 0.56 -15.94
CA GLY A 307 11.91 1.48 -16.79
C GLY A 307 13.44 1.36 -16.69
N THR A 308 14.11 1.53 -17.83
CA THR A 308 15.33 2.36 -17.91
C THR A 308 15.22 3.65 -17.07
N GLY A 309 14.00 4.08 -16.73
CA GLY A 309 13.63 4.99 -15.65
C GLY A 309 14.38 4.81 -14.34
N LEU A 310 14.30 3.70 -13.61
CA LEU A 310 14.95 3.60 -12.28
C LEU A 310 16.46 3.96 -12.37
N GLU A 311 17.16 3.49 -13.42
CA GLU A 311 18.56 3.85 -13.70
C GLU A 311 18.76 5.27 -14.29
N SER A 312 17.78 5.82 -15.00
CA SER A 312 17.75 7.20 -15.50
C SER A 312 17.41 8.23 -14.42
N TYR A 313 16.86 7.77 -13.29
CA TYR A 313 16.37 8.58 -12.18
C TYR A 313 17.40 8.65 -11.04
N GLY A 314 18.60 9.17 -11.36
CA GLY A 314 19.57 9.71 -10.42
C GLY A 314 20.16 8.77 -9.35
N THR A 315 21.17 9.26 -8.65
CA THR A 315 21.68 8.66 -7.41
C THR A 315 20.54 8.59 -6.40
N PRO A 316 20.41 7.52 -5.57
CA PRO A 316 19.41 7.46 -4.50
C PRO A 316 19.31 8.78 -3.71
N GLY A 317 18.13 9.13 -3.22
CA GLY A 317 18.01 10.29 -2.32
C GLY A 317 17.98 9.83 -0.88
N LYS A 318 18.02 10.78 0.07
CA LYS A 318 17.50 10.48 1.41
C LYS A 318 16.02 10.14 1.27
N ARG A 319 15.52 9.24 2.11
CA ARG A 319 14.19 8.62 2.00
C ARG A 319 13.03 9.55 2.37
N LEU A 320 13.06 10.82 1.94
CA LEU A 320 12.14 11.90 2.30
C LEU A 320 11.75 12.73 1.07
N LEU A 321 10.44 12.88 0.87
CA LEU A 321 9.82 13.78 -0.09
C LEU A 321 8.93 14.79 0.65
N ILE A 322 8.95 16.05 0.24
CA ILE A 322 8.16 17.12 0.88
C ILE A 322 7.37 17.90 -0.17
N LEU A 323 6.07 18.10 0.07
CA LEU A 323 5.26 19.10 -0.63
C LEU A 323 5.15 20.35 0.24
N ALA A 324 5.44 21.52 -0.34
CA ALA A 324 5.46 22.79 0.36
C ALA A 324 4.61 23.85 -0.37
N GLN A 325 4.10 24.80 0.41
CA GLN A 325 3.26 25.90 -0.12
C GLN A 325 4.01 26.84 -1.07
N ASN A 326 5.33 26.97 -0.93
CA ASN A 326 6.16 27.83 -1.78
C ASN A 326 7.64 27.41 -1.74
N GLN A 327 8.49 28.20 -2.43
CA GLN A 327 9.93 27.98 -2.55
C GLN A 327 10.75 28.40 -1.31
N ASP A 328 10.15 29.07 -0.30
CA ASP A 328 10.86 29.45 0.92
C ASP A 328 11.06 28.24 1.87
N ILE A 329 12.32 27.89 2.12
CA ILE A 329 12.71 26.72 2.93
C ILE A 329 12.65 27.02 4.44
N GLY A 330 12.95 28.27 4.82
CA GLY A 330 13.07 28.72 6.20
C GLY A 330 11.81 29.38 6.75
N GLY A 331 10.83 29.66 5.89
CA GLY A 331 9.57 30.27 6.26
C GLY A 331 8.69 29.38 7.12
N ASN A 332 7.76 29.99 7.86
CA ASN A 332 6.74 29.30 8.67
C ASN A 332 5.59 28.72 7.83
N LYS A 333 5.83 28.43 6.56
CA LYS A 333 4.80 27.91 5.65
C LYS A 333 4.67 26.41 5.81
N MET A 334 3.43 25.95 5.71
CA MET A 334 3.09 24.54 5.91
C MET A 334 3.63 23.69 4.77
N ALA A 335 4.01 22.47 5.13
CA ALA A 335 4.48 21.43 4.25
C ALA A 335 4.03 20.06 4.79
N ILE A 336 3.90 19.09 3.89
CA ILE A 336 3.71 17.68 4.22
C ILE A 336 4.90 16.88 3.73
N GLY A 337 5.47 16.03 4.59
CA GLY A 337 6.54 15.11 4.27
C GLY A 337 6.02 13.68 4.17
N CYS A 338 6.54 12.92 3.21
CA CYS A 338 6.43 11.47 3.13
C CYS A 338 7.83 10.90 3.35
N TYR A 339 8.00 10.12 4.42
CA TYR A 339 9.26 9.49 4.78
C TYR A 339 9.13 7.97 4.78
N TYR A 340 10.08 7.32 4.10
CA TYR A 340 10.22 5.86 4.03
C TYR A 340 11.39 5.43 4.93
N PRO A 341 11.17 4.89 6.13
CA PRO A 341 12.26 4.58 7.07
C PRO A 341 13.07 3.35 6.66
N ALA A 342 14.28 3.23 7.20
CA ALA A 342 15.07 1.99 7.21
C ALA A 342 14.65 1.07 8.37
N SER A 343 13.34 0.90 8.55
CA SER A 343 12.76 0.13 9.64
C SER A 343 12.91 -1.38 9.43
N GLY A 344 12.73 -2.17 10.50
CA GLY A 344 12.61 -3.62 10.38
C GLY A 344 11.46 -4.09 9.49
N PHE A 345 10.38 -3.29 9.36
CA PHE A 345 9.27 -3.57 8.44
C PHE A 345 9.74 -3.46 6.98
N ASN A 346 10.45 -2.39 6.65
CA ASN A 346 10.87 -2.11 5.28
C ASN A 346 12.13 -2.86 4.85
N ASN A 347 13.03 -3.18 5.79
CA ASN A 347 14.26 -3.94 5.51
C ASN A 347 14.03 -5.45 5.44
N THR A 348 12.90 -5.95 5.95
CA THR A 348 12.50 -7.36 5.82
C THR A 348 11.02 -7.41 5.53
N CYS A 349 10.67 -7.00 4.31
CA CYS A 349 9.29 -6.82 3.86
C CYS A 349 8.50 -8.13 3.81
N ILE A 350 9.17 -9.28 3.71
CA ILE A 350 8.51 -10.59 3.73
C ILE A 350 8.68 -11.26 5.08
N VAL A 351 7.58 -11.77 5.62
CA VAL A 351 7.55 -12.61 6.81
C VAL A 351 6.83 -13.91 6.50
N GLY A 352 7.53 -15.03 6.64
CA GLY A 352 6.90 -16.35 6.65
C GLY A 352 6.35 -16.65 8.03
N ARG A 353 5.06 -17.01 8.12
CA ARG A 353 4.39 -17.34 9.38
C ARG A 353 3.81 -18.75 9.37
N ASN A 354 3.89 -19.40 10.52
CA ASN A 354 3.21 -20.67 10.74
C ASN A 354 1.69 -20.44 10.78
N ARG A 355 0.94 -21.18 9.97
CA ARG A 355 -0.52 -21.06 9.87
C ARG A 355 -1.25 -21.38 11.16
N SER A 356 -0.75 -22.37 11.90
CA SER A 356 -1.43 -22.87 13.10
C SER A 356 -1.17 -22.01 14.33
N THR A 357 0.00 -21.37 14.41
CA THR A 357 0.43 -20.65 15.62
C THR A 357 0.62 -19.14 15.42
N GLY A 358 0.69 -18.66 14.18
CA GLY A 358 1.04 -17.27 13.85
C GLY A 358 2.51 -16.91 14.10
N ALA A 359 3.32 -17.88 14.56
CA ALA A 359 4.73 -17.67 14.86
C ALA A 359 5.52 -17.33 13.58
N VAL A 360 6.47 -16.40 13.71
CA VAL A 360 7.40 -16.09 12.62
C VAL A 360 8.34 -17.29 12.42
N LEU A 361 8.36 -17.81 11.20
CA LEU A 361 9.25 -18.89 10.76
C LEU A 361 10.52 -18.32 10.13
N TYR A 362 10.37 -17.28 9.32
CA TYR A 362 11.47 -16.58 8.67
C TYR A 362 11.09 -15.15 8.31
N THR A 363 12.11 -14.36 8.02
CA THR A 363 11.98 -13.05 7.38
C THR A 363 12.90 -13.00 6.17
N ASP A 364 12.51 -12.24 5.15
CA ASP A 364 13.30 -12.09 3.93
C ASP A 364 13.24 -10.65 3.42
N ASP A 365 14.40 -10.13 3.00
CA ASP A 365 14.46 -8.84 2.30
C ASP A 365 14.32 -9.09 0.80
N ARG A 366 13.15 -8.80 0.27
CA ARG A 366 12.85 -8.94 -1.15
C ARG A 366 12.64 -7.62 -1.86
N VAL A 367 12.75 -6.49 -1.14
CA VAL A 367 12.62 -5.16 -1.75
C VAL A 367 13.90 -4.85 -2.50
N TYR A 368 13.78 -4.57 -3.79
CA TYR A 368 14.91 -4.11 -4.59
C TYR A 368 14.85 -2.60 -4.83
N GLY A 369 13.70 -1.96 -4.60
CA GLY A 369 13.53 -0.53 -4.74
C GLY A 369 12.33 0.03 -3.99
N ALA A 370 12.39 1.32 -3.67
CA ALA A 370 11.25 2.13 -3.31
C ALA A 370 11.34 3.49 -3.97
N GLU A 371 10.19 4.08 -4.29
CA GLU A 371 10.06 5.39 -4.92
C GLU A 371 9.18 6.27 -4.03
N LEU A 372 9.65 7.46 -3.69
CA LEU A 372 8.79 8.53 -3.19
C LEU A 372 8.46 9.44 -4.34
N ARG A 373 7.17 9.72 -4.48
CA ARG A 373 6.69 10.40 -5.67
C ARG A 373 5.58 11.39 -5.37
N ASP A 374 5.58 12.43 -6.19
CA ASP A 374 4.51 13.39 -6.34
C ASP A 374 4.09 13.43 -7.81
N SER A 375 2.79 13.47 -8.08
CA SER A 375 2.30 13.69 -9.43
C SER A 375 0.87 14.18 -9.45
N LEU A 376 0.56 15.06 -10.41
CA LEU A 376 -0.81 15.30 -10.83
C LEU A 376 -1.31 14.04 -11.56
N ARG A 377 -2.30 13.37 -10.98
CA ARG A 377 -2.88 12.15 -11.56
C ARG A 377 -3.95 12.48 -12.58
N THR A 378 -4.73 13.50 -12.28
CA THR A 378 -5.67 14.17 -13.18
C THR A 378 -5.51 15.68 -12.97
N SER A 379 -6.26 16.50 -13.70
CA SER A 379 -6.31 17.95 -13.45
C SER A 379 -6.87 18.31 -12.07
N THR A 380 -7.60 17.39 -11.42
CA THR A 380 -8.29 17.60 -10.14
C THR A 380 -7.68 16.83 -8.97
N LEU A 381 -6.77 15.89 -9.21
CA LEU A 381 -6.29 14.95 -8.20
C LEU A 381 -4.78 14.82 -8.17
N GLU A 382 -4.21 14.98 -6.98
CA GLU A 382 -2.79 14.85 -6.70
C GLU A 382 -2.49 13.47 -6.10
N TRP A 383 -1.29 12.95 -6.35
CA TRP A 383 -0.75 11.76 -5.70
C TRP A 383 0.46 12.12 -4.87
N PHE A 384 0.51 11.67 -3.62
CA PHE A 384 1.67 11.84 -2.76
C PHE A 384 1.90 10.62 -1.89
N GLY A 385 3.04 9.97 -2.04
CA GLY A 385 3.32 8.78 -1.23
C GLY A 385 4.54 7.99 -1.67
N ALA A 386 4.50 6.71 -1.31
CA ALA A 386 5.55 5.74 -1.57
C ALA A 386 5.05 4.58 -2.42
N ARG A 387 5.95 4.07 -3.26
CA ARG A 387 5.81 2.81 -3.97
C ARG A 387 7.00 1.93 -3.60
N PHE A 388 6.76 0.64 -3.46
CA PHE A 388 7.73 -0.38 -3.12
C PHE A 388 7.72 -1.41 -4.23
N VAL A 389 8.89 -1.91 -4.58
CA VAL A 389 9.04 -2.97 -5.56
C VAL A 389 9.86 -4.11 -4.98
N ALA A 390 9.31 -5.32 -5.09
CA ALA A 390 9.86 -6.53 -4.51
C ALA A 390 9.84 -7.70 -5.49
N THR A 391 10.76 -8.65 -5.33
CA THR A 391 10.89 -9.79 -6.25
C THR A 391 9.64 -10.68 -6.27
N GLY A 392 8.92 -10.81 -5.15
CA GLY A 392 7.66 -11.53 -5.12
C GLY A 392 7.27 -12.13 -3.77
N MET A 393 6.17 -12.88 -3.77
CA MET A 393 5.69 -13.70 -2.67
C MET A 393 5.44 -15.13 -3.13
N LEU A 394 5.89 -16.07 -2.31
CA LEU A 394 5.69 -17.49 -2.54
C LEU A 394 4.25 -17.85 -2.19
N HIS A 395 3.63 -18.58 -3.10
CA HIS A 395 2.27 -19.03 -2.92
C HIS A 395 2.17 -20.18 -1.91
N LEU A 396 0.96 -20.36 -1.41
CA LEU A 396 0.62 -21.30 -0.36
C LEU A 396 0.92 -22.76 -0.69
N VAL A 397 0.86 -23.14 -1.97
CA VAL A 397 1.20 -24.49 -2.44
C VAL A 397 2.67 -24.81 -2.16
N THR A 398 3.57 -23.85 -2.33
CA THR A 398 5.00 -24.03 -2.08
C THR A 398 5.30 -24.04 -0.58
N LEU A 399 4.54 -23.26 0.18
CA LEU A 399 4.71 -23.10 1.62
C LEU A 399 3.98 -24.17 2.44
N GLU A 400 3.28 -25.11 1.79
CA GLU A 400 2.50 -26.15 2.45
C GLU A 400 3.38 -27.05 3.34
N SER A 401 4.56 -27.43 2.84
CA SER A 401 5.51 -28.26 3.59
C SER A 401 6.02 -27.60 4.88
N LEU A 402 6.00 -26.27 4.94
CA LEU A 402 6.37 -25.48 6.12
C LEU A 402 5.17 -25.16 7.02
N ASN A 403 3.97 -25.61 6.66
CA ASN A 403 2.71 -25.17 7.24
C ASN A 403 2.66 -23.64 7.35
N ALA A 404 3.04 -22.95 6.27
CA ALA A 404 3.31 -21.52 6.28
C ALA A 404 2.45 -20.71 5.30
N TYR A 405 2.40 -19.41 5.54
CA TYR A 405 1.95 -18.38 4.61
C TYR A 405 2.91 -17.18 4.66
N GLU A 406 2.90 -16.34 3.63
CA GLU A 406 3.73 -15.14 3.58
C GLU A 406 2.93 -13.86 3.81
N GLU A 407 3.58 -12.89 4.45
CA GLU A 407 3.10 -11.53 4.62
C GLU A 407 4.05 -10.56 3.92
N PHE A 408 3.50 -9.63 3.14
CA PHE A 408 4.19 -8.42 2.72
C PHE A 408 3.87 -7.30 3.71
N ARG A 409 4.88 -6.64 4.26
CA ARG A 409 4.70 -5.55 5.22
C ARG A 409 5.51 -4.32 4.84
N GLY A 410 5.05 -3.16 5.29
CA GLY A 410 5.75 -1.90 5.13
C GLY A 410 5.27 -0.84 6.10
N ASP A 411 6.05 0.23 6.22
CA ASP A 411 5.65 1.43 6.94
C ASP A 411 6.12 2.72 6.27
N VAL A 412 5.28 3.76 6.39
CA VAL A 412 5.53 5.12 5.90
C VAL A 412 5.11 6.15 6.93
N TYR A 413 5.75 7.31 6.89
CA TYR A 413 5.51 8.40 7.83
C TYR A 413 5.03 9.63 7.06
N PHE A 414 3.94 10.23 7.54
CA PHE A 414 3.46 11.53 7.10
C PHE A 414 3.78 12.57 8.16
N LEU A 415 4.59 13.57 7.80
CA LEU A 415 5.08 14.62 8.70
C LEU A 415 4.45 15.97 8.32
N PHE A 416 4.07 16.79 9.29
CA PHE A 416 3.38 18.05 9.05
C PHE A 416 4.06 19.20 9.79
N GLY A 417 4.68 20.12 9.06
CA GLY A 417 5.45 21.23 9.62
C GLY A 417 5.95 22.15 8.52
N ASN A 418 6.99 22.95 8.76
CA ASN A 418 7.71 23.60 7.67
C ASN A 418 8.81 22.67 7.09
N PRO A 419 9.34 22.94 5.88
CA PRO A 419 10.34 22.07 5.25
C PRO A 419 11.59 21.82 6.11
N THR A 420 12.04 22.84 6.85
CA THR A 420 13.22 22.73 7.73
C THR A 420 12.94 21.80 8.92
N GLN A 421 11.81 21.95 9.60
CA GLN A 421 11.41 21.09 10.72
C GLN A 421 11.27 19.63 10.29
N ILE A 422 10.61 19.38 9.15
CA ILE A 422 10.43 18.02 8.62
C ILE A 422 11.78 17.37 8.35
N ARG A 423 12.70 18.07 7.68
CA ARG A 423 14.05 17.58 7.43
C ARG A 423 14.79 17.26 8.73
N GLN A 424 14.76 18.17 9.69
CA GLN A 424 15.50 18.03 10.95
C GLN A 424 15.01 16.84 11.79
N VAL A 425 13.70 16.58 11.83
CA VAL A 425 13.16 15.36 12.45
C VAL A 425 13.70 14.12 11.78
N CYS A 426 13.66 14.09 10.44
CA CYS A 426 14.18 12.95 9.70
C CYS A 426 15.66 12.73 10.01
N GLU A 427 16.48 13.79 9.98
CA GLU A 427 17.91 13.76 10.28
C GLU A 427 18.25 13.28 11.69
N ASN A 428 17.53 13.77 12.70
CA ASN A 428 17.90 13.58 14.10
C ASN A 428 17.22 12.38 14.75
N ASP A 429 15.97 12.11 14.39
CA ASP A 429 15.11 11.19 15.14
C ASP A 429 14.73 9.94 14.33
N LEU A 430 14.64 10.04 13.00
CA LEU A 430 14.07 8.95 12.19
C LEU A 430 15.06 8.23 11.27
N TRP A 431 16.17 8.85 10.89
CA TRP A 431 17.21 8.19 10.08
C TRP A 431 18.03 7.16 10.88
N GLY A 432 18.00 7.24 12.21
CA GLY A 432 18.65 6.30 13.12
C GLY A 432 17.75 5.18 13.65
N LEU A 433 16.47 5.15 13.25
CA LEU A 433 15.50 4.07 13.50
C LEU A 433 15.45 3.12 12.30
#